data_AF-A0A6L7CST0-F1
#
_entry.id   AF-A0A6L7CST0-F1
#
_cell.length_a   1.000
_cell.length_b   1.000
_cell.length_c   1.000
_cell.angle_alpha   90.00
_cell.angle_beta   90.00
_cell.angle_gamma   90.00
#
_symmetry.space_group_name_H-M   'P 1'
#
loop_
_entity.id
_entity.type
_entity.pdbx_description
1 polymer ?
#
loop_
_entity_poly.entity_id
_entity_poly.type
_entity_poly.pdbx_seq_one_letter_code
_entity_poly.pdbx_strand_id
1 'polypeptide(L)'
;LKVPGGILLTIIGISIVGLIFDPNVHFSGVFAMPSLSDENGNSLIGSLDIMGALNPVVLPSVLALVMTAVFDATGTIRAVAGQANLLDKDGQIIDGGKALTTDSMSSVFSGLVGAAPAAVYIESAAGTAAGGKTGLTAITVGVLFLLILFLSPLSYLVPGYATAPALMYVGLLMLSN
;
A
#
# COMPACT_ATOMS: atom_id res chain seq x y z
N LEU A 1 -8.47 -22.52 14.01
CA LEU A 1 -7.11 -22.85 13.51
C LEU A 1 -6.43 -21.55 13.09
N LYS A 2 -5.46 -21.06 13.85
CA LYS A 2 -4.65 -19.89 13.46
C LYS A 2 -3.52 -20.40 12.56
N VAL A 3 -3.76 -20.49 11.25
CA VAL A 3 -2.69 -20.82 10.29
C VAL A 3 -1.98 -19.51 9.94
N PRO A 4 -0.69 -19.34 10.30
CA PRO A 4 0.06 -18.16 9.89
C PRO A 4 0.12 -18.09 8.36
N GLY A 5 -0.23 -16.93 7.79
CA GLY A 5 -0.20 -16.73 6.34
C GLY A 5 -1.40 -17.30 5.56
N GLY A 6 -2.53 -17.60 6.22
CA GLY A 6 -3.73 -18.16 5.55
C GLY A 6 -4.20 -17.35 4.33
N ILE A 7 -4.17 -16.02 4.42
CA ILE A 7 -4.52 -15.11 3.31
C ILE A 7 -3.58 -15.31 2.11
N LEU A 8 -2.27 -15.42 2.38
CA LEU A 8 -1.27 -15.63 1.33
C LEU A 8 -1.43 -17.00 0.67
N LEU A 9 -1.70 -18.04 1.47
CA LEU A 9 -1.95 -19.39 0.97
C LEU A 9 -3.22 -19.46 0.11
N THR A 10 -4.28 -18.72 0.46
CA THR A 10 -5.48 -18.64 -0.38
C THR A 10 -5.21 -17.95 -1.71
N ILE A 11 -4.43 -16.86 -1.71
CA ILE A 11 -4.04 -16.17 -2.95
C ILE A 11 -3.23 -17.12 -3.83
N ILE A 12 -2.20 -17.77 -3.28
CA ILE A 12 -1.37 -18.72 -4.02
C ILE A 12 -2.21 -19.88 -4.58
N GLY A 13 -3.09 -20.47 -3.77
CA GLY A 13 -3.96 -21.57 -4.19
C GLY A 13 -4.88 -21.18 -5.34
N ILE A 14 -5.56 -20.03 -5.24
CA ILE A 14 -6.47 -19.56 -6.28
C ILE A 14 -5.69 -19.15 -7.53
N SER A 15 -4.51 -18.55 -7.40
CA SER A 15 -3.64 -18.21 -8.54
C SER A 15 -3.16 -19.46 -9.28
N ILE A 16 -2.81 -20.54 -8.58
CA ILE A 16 -2.42 -21.82 -9.23
C ILE A 16 -3.60 -22.42 -10.00
N VAL A 17 -4.80 -22.38 -9.42
CA VAL A 17 -6.01 -22.84 -10.12
C VAL A 17 -6.29 -21.94 -11.33
N GLY A 18 -6.16 -20.62 -11.20
CA GLY A 18 -6.27 -19.67 -12.30
C GLY A 18 -5.30 -19.95 -13.43
N LEU A 19 -4.03 -20.26 -13.12
CA LEU A 19 -3.01 -20.57 -14.11
C LEU A 19 -3.31 -21.86 -14.90
N ILE A 20 -4.05 -22.82 -14.34
CA ILE A 20 -4.41 -24.08 -15.00
C ILE A 20 -5.68 -23.94 -15.85
N PHE A 21 -6.67 -23.18 -15.37
CA PHE A 21 -8.01 -23.16 -15.94
C PHE A 21 -8.35 -21.87 -16.72
N ASP A 22 -7.63 -20.77 -16.50
CA ASP A 22 -7.92 -19.48 -17.12
C ASP A 22 -6.93 -19.20 -18.28
N PRO A 23 -7.41 -19.12 -19.53
CA PRO A 23 -6.56 -18.79 -20.68
C PRO A 23 -5.92 -17.41 -20.61
N ASN A 24 -6.40 -16.50 -19.75
CA ASN A 24 -5.86 -15.13 -19.65
C ASN A 24 -4.65 -15.03 -18.69
N VAL A 25 -4.36 -16.08 -17.92
CA VAL A 25 -3.23 -16.08 -16.98
C VAL A 25 -2.02 -16.71 -17.67
N HIS A 26 -1.19 -15.86 -18.27
CA HIS A 26 0.04 -16.30 -18.93
C HIS A 26 1.29 -15.96 -18.10
N PHE A 27 2.23 -16.90 -18.09
CA PHE A 27 3.54 -16.69 -17.47
C PHE A 27 4.42 -15.83 -18.38
N SER A 28 4.45 -14.53 -18.11
CA SER A 28 5.21 -13.54 -18.88
C SER A 28 6.69 -13.43 -18.45
N GLY A 29 7.19 -14.35 -17.61
CA GLY A 29 8.56 -14.36 -17.09
C GLY A 29 8.65 -14.08 -15.59
N VAL A 30 9.87 -14.08 -15.04
CA VAL A 30 10.13 -13.77 -13.62
C VAL A 30 10.69 -12.37 -13.43
N PHE A 31 11.38 -11.84 -14.44
CA PHE A 31 12.13 -10.59 -14.35
C PHE A 31 11.74 -9.66 -15.50
N ALA A 32 11.34 -8.43 -15.18
CA ALA A 32 11.14 -7.35 -16.13
C ALA A 32 11.82 -6.07 -15.63
N MET A 33 12.22 -5.21 -16.56
CA MET A 33 12.60 -3.85 -16.19
C MET A 33 11.35 -3.08 -15.78
N PRO A 34 11.29 -2.52 -14.55
CA PRO A 34 10.17 -1.69 -14.16
C PRO A 34 10.12 -0.45 -15.05
N SER A 35 8.95 -0.23 -15.66
CA SER A 35 8.67 0.96 -16.44
C SER A 35 7.82 1.91 -15.59
N LEU A 36 8.18 3.18 -15.57
CA LEU A 36 7.38 4.26 -14.98
C LEU A 36 6.61 5.03 -16.06
N SER A 37 6.28 4.33 -17.14
CA SER A 37 5.48 4.86 -18.24
C SER A 37 4.05 4.36 -18.18
N ASP A 38 3.13 5.22 -18.61
CA ASP A 38 1.72 4.89 -18.82
C ASP A 38 1.55 3.86 -19.95
N GLU A 39 0.35 3.31 -20.13
CA GLU A 39 0.00 2.36 -21.22
C GLU A 39 0.36 2.89 -22.62
N ASN A 40 0.47 4.22 -22.75
CA ASN A 40 0.83 4.93 -23.98
C ASN A 40 2.34 5.22 -24.13
N GLY A 41 3.19 4.75 -23.21
CA GLY A 41 4.66 4.96 -23.23
C GLY A 41 5.12 6.32 -22.70
N ASN A 42 4.21 7.20 -22.30
CA ASN A 42 4.53 8.51 -21.73
C ASN A 42 5.04 8.36 -20.30
N SER A 43 6.08 9.12 -19.93
CA SER A 43 6.61 9.13 -18.56
C SER A 43 5.56 9.66 -17.59
N LEU A 44 5.25 8.86 -16.55
CA LEU A 44 4.40 9.27 -15.44
C LEU A 44 5.14 10.21 -14.47
N ILE A 45 6.47 10.24 -14.53
CA ILE A 45 7.28 11.17 -13.75
C ILE A 45 7.02 12.59 -14.24
N GLY A 46 6.52 13.44 -13.34
CA GLY A 46 6.21 14.84 -13.65
C GLY A 46 4.93 15.05 -14.46
N SER A 47 4.14 14.01 -14.76
CA SER A 47 2.85 14.13 -15.47
C SER A 47 1.72 14.63 -14.56
N LEU A 48 2.01 15.61 -13.69
CA LEU A 48 1.03 16.16 -12.75
C LEU A 48 0.16 17.20 -13.44
N ASP A 49 -1.13 16.92 -13.50
CA ASP A 49 -2.12 17.90 -13.94
C ASP A 49 -2.53 18.83 -12.79
N ILE A 50 -1.61 19.71 -12.39
CA ILE A 50 -1.86 20.71 -11.35
C ILE A 50 -2.95 21.68 -11.79
N MET A 51 -2.99 22.01 -13.08
CA MET A 51 -3.94 23.00 -13.61
C MET A 51 -5.36 22.43 -13.68
N GLY A 52 -5.52 21.14 -14.00
CA GLY A 52 -6.77 20.41 -13.90
C GLY A 52 -7.22 20.19 -12.45
N ALA A 53 -6.27 19.96 -11.52
CA ALA A 53 -6.60 19.83 -10.10
C ALA A 53 -7.18 21.11 -9.48
N LEU A 54 -6.81 22.30 -9.99
CA LEU A 54 -7.35 23.59 -9.56
C LEU A 54 -8.68 23.98 -10.24
N ASN A 55 -9.19 23.15 -11.16
CA ASN A 55 -10.46 23.41 -11.81
C ASN A 55 -11.62 23.37 -10.78
N PRO A 56 -12.52 24.37 -10.74
CA PRO A 56 -13.66 24.39 -9.82
C PRO A 56 -14.54 23.13 -9.83
N VAL A 57 -14.55 22.38 -10.94
CA VAL A 57 -15.28 21.12 -11.08
C VAL A 57 -14.64 19.96 -10.30
N VAL A 58 -13.31 19.93 -10.23
CA VAL A 58 -12.54 18.81 -9.64
C VAL A 58 -12.07 19.14 -8.22
N LEU A 59 -11.96 20.43 -7.90
CA LEU A 59 -11.49 20.94 -6.62
C LEU A 59 -12.20 20.33 -5.40
N PRO A 60 -13.54 20.13 -5.38
CA PRO A 60 -14.22 19.48 -4.26
C PRO A 60 -13.75 18.04 -4.04
N SER A 61 -13.54 17.28 -5.12
CA SER A 61 -13.05 15.90 -5.06
C SER A 61 -11.62 15.83 -4.55
N VAL A 62 -10.76 16.76 -4.99
CA VAL A 62 -9.37 16.87 -4.50
C VAL A 62 -9.36 17.17 -3.00
N LEU A 63 -10.14 18.15 -2.54
CA LEU A 63 -10.24 18.47 -1.11
C LEU A 63 -10.78 17.30 -0.29
N ALA A 64 -11.77 16.58 -0.80
CA ALA A 64 -12.30 15.39 -0.14
C ALA A 64 -11.25 14.29 -0.01
N LEU A 65 -10.48 14.02 -1.07
CA LEU A 65 -9.38 13.04 -1.05
C LEU A 65 -8.27 13.44 -0.08
N VAL A 66 -7.90 14.72 -0.04
CA VAL A 66 -6.90 15.22 0.92
C VAL A 66 -7.39 15.04 2.35
N MET A 67 -8.63 15.42 2.66
CA MET A 67 -9.18 15.24 4.00
C MET A 67 -9.27 13.76 4.39
N THR A 68 -9.67 12.90 3.45
CA THR A 68 -9.70 11.44 3.64
C THR A 68 -8.30 10.91 3.94
N ALA A 69 -7.29 11.32 3.16
CA ALA A 69 -5.90 10.92 3.36
C ALA A 69 -5.34 11.39 4.71
N VAL A 70 -5.67 12.62 5.14
CA VAL A 70 -5.26 13.13 6.45
C VAL A 70 -5.86 12.27 7.57
N PHE A 71 -7.16 11.99 7.53
CA PHE A 71 -7.79 11.16 8.56
C PHE A 71 -7.29 9.71 8.55
N ASP A 72 -7.08 9.14 7.37
CA ASP A 72 -6.49 7.81 7.21
C ASP A 72 -5.08 7.76 7.79
N ALA A 73 -4.17 8.65 7.37
CA ALA A 73 -2.82 8.73 7.91
C ALA A 73 -2.81 8.91 9.44
N THR A 74 -3.65 9.80 9.97
CA THR A 74 -3.69 10.02 11.42
C THR A 74 -4.19 8.77 12.16
N GLY A 75 -5.21 8.09 11.63
CA GLY A 75 -5.78 6.88 12.20
C GLY A 75 -4.82 5.69 12.13
N THR A 76 -4.20 5.45 10.98
CA THR A 76 -3.27 4.34 10.76
C THR A 76 -1.97 4.52 11.54
N ILE A 77 -1.38 5.72 11.54
CA ILE A 77 -0.18 6.03 12.35
C ILE A 77 -0.49 5.81 13.83
N ARG A 78 -1.66 6.25 14.32
CA ARG A 78 -2.06 6.03 15.72
C ARG A 78 -2.18 4.55 16.05
N ALA A 79 -2.82 3.77 15.19
CA ALA A 79 -2.99 2.33 15.38
C ALA A 79 -1.64 1.59 15.41
N VAL A 80 -0.75 1.89 14.47
CA VAL A 80 0.59 1.29 14.40
C VAL A 80 1.45 1.72 15.60
N ALA A 81 1.41 3.00 15.98
CA ALA A 81 2.13 3.50 17.15
C ALA A 81 1.67 2.84 18.45
N GLY A 82 0.36 2.58 18.59
CA GLY A 82 -0.21 1.83 19.70
C GLY A 82 0.39 0.43 19.84
N GLN A 83 0.45 -0.33 18.74
CA GLN A 83 1.06 -1.67 18.73
C GLN A 83 2.58 -1.64 18.94
N ALA A 84 3.25 -0.57 18.51
CA ALA A 84 4.68 -0.37 18.71
C ALA A 84 5.04 0.12 20.13
N ASN A 85 4.07 0.46 20.99
CA ASN A 85 4.28 1.09 22.30
C ASN A 85 4.94 2.48 22.19
N LEU A 86 4.57 3.25 21.16
CA LEU A 86 5.08 4.60 20.86
C LEU A 86 4.04 5.69 21.18
N LEU A 87 3.21 5.44 22.19
CA LEU A 87 2.26 6.41 22.73
C LEU A 87 2.77 6.92 24.08
N ASP A 88 2.68 8.24 24.32
CA ASP A 88 2.97 8.85 25.61
C ASP A 88 1.84 8.56 26.62
N LYS A 89 2.03 8.99 27.87
CA LYS A 89 1.14 8.80 29.02
C LYS A 89 -0.28 9.32 28.77
N ASP A 90 -0.40 10.38 27.98
CA ASP A 90 -1.67 10.99 27.58
C ASP A 90 -2.31 10.31 26.35
N GLY A 91 -1.75 9.17 25.92
CA GLY A 91 -2.18 8.43 24.74
C GLY A 91 -1.89 9.17 23.43
N GLN A 92 -0.96 10.13 23.42
CA GLN A 92 -0.54 10.86 22.22
C GLN A 92 0.63 10.17 21.52
N ILE A 93 0.71 10.29 20.19
CA ILE A 93 1.78 9.67 19.41
C ILE A 93 3.09 10.42 19.69
N ILE A 94 4.11 9.70 20.15
CA ILE A 94 5.44 10.26 20.34
C ILE A 94 5.95 10.74 18.97
N ASP A 95 6.36 12.00 18.88
CA ASP A 95 6.78 12.63 17.62
C ASP A 95 5.72 12.58 16.49
N GLY A 96 4.42 12.52 16.81
CA GLY A 96 3.34 12.39 15.83
C GLY A 96 3.36 13.43 14.69
N GLY A 97 3.77 14.67 14.97
CA GLY A 97 3.94 15.69 13.93
C GLY A 97 5.02 15.33 12.91
N LYS A 98 6.14 14.71 13.33
CA LYS A 98 7.18 14.23 12.42
C LYS A 98 6.69 13.04 11.59
N ALA A 99 5.90 12.16 12.20
CA ALA A 99 5.29 11.02 11.49
C ALA A 99 4.35 11.48 10.38
N LEU A 100 3.41 12.39 10.67
CA LEU A 100 2.51 12.97 9.66
C LEU A 100 3.25 13.76 8.57
N THR A 101 4.30 14.49 8.95
CA THR A 101 5.13 15.22 7.98
C THR A 101 5.83 14.25 7.02
N THR A 102 6.33 13.13 7.53
CA THR A 102 7.01 12.11 6.71
C THR A 102 6.03 11.42 5.76
N ASP A 103 4.82 11.09 6.22
CA ASP A 103 3.74 10.55 5.39
C ASP A 103 3.35 11.50 4.26
N SER A 104 3.15 12.79 4.60
CA SER A 104 2.82 13.83 3.62
C SER A 104 3.94 14.03 2.60
N MET A 105 5.21 14.06 3.04
CA MET A 105 6.36 14.16 2.13
C MET A 105 6.44 12.94 1.21
N SER A 106 6.25 11.74 1.74
CA SER A 106 6.23 10.50 0.96
C SER A 106 5.12 10.52 -0.09
N SER A 107 3.93 11.01 0.27
CA SER A 107 2.80 11.20 -0.65
C SER A 107 3.11 12.18 -1.78
N VAL A 108 3.73 13.32 -1.46
CA VAL A 108 4.16 14.30 -2.49
C VAL A 108 5.20 13.69 -3.42
N PHE A 109 6.23 13.02 -2.90
CA PHE A 109 7.23 12.35 -3.72
C PHE A 109 6.63 11.25 -4.59
N SER A 110 5.68 10.47 -4.06
CA SER A 110 4.97 9.43 -4.83
C SER A 110 4.19 10.04 -6.00
N GLY A 111 3.45 11.13 -5.74
CA GLY A 111 2.73 11.87 -6.78
C GLY A 111 3.65 12.49 -7.83
N LEU A 112 4.83 12.98 -7.46
CA LEU A 112 5.84 13.49 -8.40
C LEU A 112 6.36 12.41 -9.36
N VAL A 113 6.47 11.17 -8.87
CA VAL A 113 6.90 10.00 -9.66
C VAL A 113 5.72 9.39 -10.44
N GLY A 114 4.51 9.92 -10.27
CA GLY A 114 3.29 9.47 -10.96
C GLY A 114 2.63 8.25 -10.32
N ALA A 115 2.96 7.95 -9.07
CA ALA A 115 2.35 6.89 -8.28
C ALA A 115 1.27 7.45 -7.33
N ALA A 116 0.42 6.57 -6.81
CA ALA A 116 -0.60 6.92 -5.83
C ALA A 116 0.03 7.45 -4.52
N PRO A 117 -0.68 8.30 -3.75
CA PRO A 117 -0.18 8.79 -2.45
C PRO A 117 0.27 7.64 -1.55
N ALA A 118 1.49 7.74 -1.04
CA ALA A 118 2.04 6.76 -0.12
C ALA A 118 1.44 6.97 1.27
N ALA A 119 0.87 5.91 1.85
CA ALA A 119 0.23 5.93 3.16
C ALA A 119 0.81 4.87 4.10
N VAL A 120 0.66 5.09 5.40
CA VAL A 120 0.99 4.10 6.43
C VAL A 120 -0.02 2.95 6.39
N TYR A 121 0.47 1.73 6.13
CA TYR A 121 -0.36 0.53 6.08
C TYR A 121 -0.79 0.07 7.48
N ILE A 122 -2.10 -0.07 7.70
CA ILE A 122 -2.66 -0.56 8.97
C ILE A 122 -2.24 -2.02 9.26
N GLU A 123 -2.00 -2.82 8.22
CA GLU A 123 -1.49 -4.18 8.30
C GLU A 123 -0.09 -4.23 8.95
N SER A 124 0.67 -3.13 8.87
CA SER A 124 1.96 -3.02 9.57
C SER A 124 1.82 -3.09 11.08
N ALA A 125 0.63 -2.81 11.63
CA ALA A 125 0.35 -2.98 13.06
C ALA A 125 0.51 -4.43 13.52
N ALA A 126 0.17 -5.41 12.67
CA ALA A 126 0.41 -6.83 12.97
C ALA A 126 1.92 -7.14 12.96
N GLY A 127 2.69 -6.51 12.05
CA GLY A 127 4.14 -6.62 12.00
C GLY A 127 4.85 -6.01 13.22
N THR A 128 4.39 -4.85 13.69
CA THR A 128 4.91 -4.21 14.91
C THR A 128 4.54 -5.00 16.16
N ALA A 129 3.33 -5.57 16.22
CA ALA A 129 2.92 -6.49 17.29
C ALA A 129 3.77 -7.77 17.32
N ALA A 130 4.19 -8.29 16.16
CA ALA A 130 5.10 -9.43 16.06
C ALA A 130 6.57 -9.11 16.42
N GLY A 131 6.90 -7.84 16.69
CA GLY A 131 8.25 -7.41 17.11
C GLY A 131 8.99 -6.50 16.14
N GLY A 132 8.40 -6.18 14.97
CA GLY A 132 8.98 -5.28 13.97
C GLY A 132 8.88 -3.80 14.35
N LYS A 133 9.44 -3.41 15.50
CA LYS A 133 9.27 -2.07 16.10
C LYS A 133 10.37 -1.07 15.73
N THR A 134 11.29 -1.44 14.83
CA THR A 134 12.49 -0.63 14.53
C THR A 134 12.43 -0.01 13.15
N GLY A 135 13.17 1.09 12.93
CA GLY A 135 13.32 1.66 11.59
C GLY A 135 13.98 0.69 10.59
N LEU A 136 14.82 -0.25 11.07
CA LEU A 136 15.48 -1.22 10.21
C LEU A 136 14.50 -2.17 9.54
N THR A 137 13.40 -2.56 10.22
CA THR A 137 12.36 -3.38 9.60
C THR A 137 11.64 -2.62 8.50
N ALA A 138 11.35 -1.33 8.70
CA ALA A 138 10.75 -0.49 7.66
C ALA A 138 11.67 -0.33 6.44
N ILE A 139 12.97 -0.09 6.65
CA ILE A 139 13.96 0.02 5.56
C ILE A 139 14.08 -1.31 4.80
N THR A 140 14.17 -2.43 5.52
CA THR A 140 14.28 -3.76 4.92
C THR A 140 13.07 -4.06 4.04
N VAL A 141 11.86 -3.80 4.56
CA VAL A 141 10.62 -3.97 3.79
C VAL A 141 10.62 -3.05 2.56
N GLY A 142 10.99 -1.77 2.71
CA GLY A 142 11.09 -0.84 1.57
C GLY A 142 12.04 -1.31 0.48
N VAL A 143 13.23 -1.81 0.84
CA VAL A 143 14.20 -2.38 -0.11
C VAL A 143 13.63 -3.62 -0.79
N LEU A 144 12.98 -4.51 -0.04
CA LEU A 144 12.32 -5.69 -0.62
C LEU A 144 11.21 -5.30 -1.60
N PHE A 145 10.41 -4.27 -1.30
CA PHE A 145 9.40 -3.74 -2.23
C PHE A 145 10.02 -3.14 -3.50
N LEU A 146 11.15 -2.43 -3.39
CA LEU A 146 11.90 -1.96 -4.56
C LEU A 146 12.42 -3.11 -5.42
N LEU A 147 12.89 -4.20 -4.81
CA LEU A 147 13.33 -5.39 -5.53
C LEU A 147 12.15 -6.13 -6.21
N ILE A 148 10.96 -6.10 -5.60
CA ILE A 148 9.74 -6.69 -6.18
C ILE A 148 9.34 -6.00 -7.49
N LEU A 149 9.70 -4.73 -7.73
CA LEU A 149 9.43 -4.06 -9.01
C LEU A 149 10.04 -4.80 -10.21
N PHE A 150 11.20 -5.43 -10.02
CA PHE A 150 11.82 -6.28 -11.05
C PHE A 150 11.10 -7.61 -11.23
N LEU A 151 10.38 -8.06 -10.20
CA LEU A 151 9.52 -9.24 -10.20
C LEU A 151 8.06 -8.89 -10.56
N SER A 152 7.80 -7.69 -11.10
CA SER A 152 6.47 -7.26 -11.56
C SER A 152 5.76 -8.25 -12.51
N PRO A 153 6.44 -9.06 -13.35
CA PRO A 153 5.76 -10.11 -14.13
C PRO A 153 4.95 -11.09 -13.27
N LEU A 154 5.39 -11.33 -12.03
CA LEU A 154 4.70 -12.23 -11.09
C LEU A 154 3.39 -11.64 -10.57
N SER A 155 3.21 -10.32 -10.53
CA SER A 155 1.92 -9.75 -10.12
C SER A 155 0.83 -10.00 -11.15
N TYR A 156 1.16 -10.09 -12.44
CA TYR A 156 0.21 -10.44 -13.50
C TYR A 156 -0.27 -11.91 -13.44
N LEU A 157 0.46 -12.77 -12.72
CA LEU A 157 0.03 -14.14 -12.46
C LEU A 157 -1.08 -14.25 -11.42
N VAL A 158 -1.30 -13.20 -10.63
CA VAL A 158 -2.31 -13.19 -9.59
C VAL A 158 -3.60 -12.59 -10.17
N PRO A 159 -4.61 -13.42 -10.50
CA PRO A 159 -5.85 -12.90 -11.05
C PRO A 159 -6.62 -12.07 -10.01
N GLY A 160 -7.37 -11.07 -10.46
CA GLY A 160 -8.13 -10.18 -9.58
C GLY A 160 -9.16 -10.90 -8.69
N TYR A 161 -9.68 -12.05 -9.14
CA TYR A 161 -10.58 -12.87 -8.31
C TYR A 161 -9.86 -13.62 -7.18
N ALA A 162 -8.53 -13.79 -7.25
CA ALA A 162 -7.74 -14.36 -6.14
C ALA A 162 -7.54 -13.36 -5.00
N THR A 163 -7.46 -12.06 -5.32
CA THR A 163 -7.25 -11.00 -4.31
C THR A 163 -8.56 -10.53 -3.67
N ALA A 164 -9.68 -10.61 -4.37
CA ALA A 164 -11.00 -10.21 -3.86
C ALA A 164 -11.38 -10.83 -2.49
N PRO A 165 -11.33 -12.16 -2.28
CA PRO A 165 -11.70 -12.76 -0.98
C PRO A 165 -10.73 -12.36 0.14
N ALA A 166 -9.45 -12.17 -0.18
CA ALA A 166 -8.44 -11.70 0.77
C ALA A 166 -8.79 -10.29 1.26
N LEU A 167 -9.10 -9.37 0.35
CA LEU A 167 -9.47 -7.99 0.68
C LEU A 167 -10.79 -7.92 1.46
N MET A 168 -11.78 -8.75 1.11
CA MET A 168 -13.02 -8.85 1.90
C MET A 168 -12.77 -9.31 3.32
N TYR A 169 -11.93 -10.33 3.51
CA TYR A 169 -11.58 -10.83 4.83
C TYR A 169 -10.84 -9.79 5.67
N VAL A 170 -9.88 -9.08 5.07
CA VAL A 170 -9.17 -7.97 5.74
C VAL A 170 -10.16 -6.87 6.13
N GLY A 171 -11.08 -6.47 5.26
CA GLY A 171 -12.11 -5.47 5.59
C GLY A 171 -12.99 -5.88 6.77
N LEU A 172 -13.38 -7.15 6.85
CA LEU A 172 -14.14 -7.69 7.99
C LEU A 172 -13.31 -7.66 9.28
N LEU A 173 -12.00 -7.94 9.21
CA LEU A 173 -11.11 -7.83 10.37
C LEU A 173 -10.97 -6.39 10.84
N MET A 174 -10.92 -5.42 9.92
CA MET A 174 -10.88 -3.99 10.28
C MET A 174 -12.18 -3.53 10.95
N LEU A 175 -13.35 -4.08 10.59
CA LEU A 175 -14.63 -3.78 11.25
C LEU A 175 -14.78 -4.45 12.62
N SER A 176 -14.09 -5.57 12.84
CA SER A 176 -14.18 -6.36 14.06
C SER A 176 -13.25 -5.88 15.18
N ASN A 177 -12.29 -5.00 14.89
CA ASN A 177 -11.27 -4.49 15.81
C ASN A 177 -11.55 -3.03 16.18
#